data_AF-A0A441TNC2-F1
#
_entry.id   AF-A0A441TNC2-F1
#
_cell.length_a   1.000
_cell.length_b   1.000
_cell.length_c   1.000
_cell.angle_alpha   90.00
_cell.angle_beta   90.00
_cell.angle_gamma   90.00
#
_symmetry.space_group_name_H-M   'P 1'
#
loop_
_entity.id
_entity.type
_entity.pdbx_description
1 polymer ?
#
loop_
_entity_poly.entity_id
_entity_poly.type
_entity_poly.pdbx_seq_one_letter_code
_entity_poly.pdbx_strand_id
1 'polypeptide(L)' 'METYCNGIARIRHSATGEIYEIESDELDWDAVGGDERQMGSEIHYEAVIDHPELGELTWGLWE' A
#
# COMPACT_ATOMS: atom_id res chain seq x y z
N MET A 1 -4.65 -7.80 13.87
CA MET A 1 -5.59 -6.73 13.49
C MET A 1 -5.67 -6.78 11.98
N GLU A 2 -6.85 -6.88 11.40
CA GLU A 2 -7.00 -6.99 9.94
C GLU A 2 -7.26 -5.58 9.38
N THR A 3 -6.41 -5.11 8.47
CA THR A 3 -6.59 -3.82 7.81
C THR A 3 -7.74 -3.94 6.82
N TYR A 4 -8.84 -3.23 7.07
CA TYR A 4 -9.96 -3.20 6.13
C TYR A 4 -9.68 -2.17 5.02
N CYS A 5 -9.38 -2.66 3.82
CA CYS A 5 -9.27 -1.88 2.61
C CYS A 5 -10.41 -2.25 1.66
N ASN A 6 -10.99 -1.27 0.95
CA ASN A 6 -12.02 -1.52 -0.04
C ASN A 6 -11.94 -0.50 -1.19
N GLY A 7 -12.36 -0.93 -2.38
CA GLY A 7 -12.40 -0.11 -3.58
C GLY A 7 -11.27 -0.47 -4.54
N ILE A 8 -11.11 0.37 -5.57
CA ILE A 8 -10.14 0.16 -6.65
C ILE A 8 -9.27 1.41 -6.74
N ALA A 9 -7.96 1.24 -6.61
CA ALA A 9 -7.00 2.30 -6.87
C ALA A 9 -6.74 2.39 -8.38
N ARG A 10 -6.91 3.58 -8.95
CA ARG A 10 -6.68 3.82 -10.39
C ARG A 10 -5.45 4.69 -10.58
N ILE A 11 -4.41 4.10 -11.16
CA ILE A 11 -3.11 4.74 -11.35
C ILE A 11 -2.89 4.96 -12.83
N ARG A 12 -2.62 6.20 -13.23
CA ARG A 12 -2.27 6.53 -14.61
C ARG A 12 -0.76 6.54 -14.80
N HIS A 13 -0.25 5.67 -15.66
CA HIS A 13 1.17 5.63 -16.00
C HIS A 13 1.60 6.92 -16.67
N SER A 14 2.71 7.49 -16.21
CA SER A 14 3.14 8.84 -16.60
C SER A 14 3.66 8.92 -18.03
N ALA A 15 4.24 7.85 -18.55
CA ALA A 15 4.83 7.82 -19.90
C ALA A 15 3.84 7.37 -20.98
N THR A 16 3.04 6.33 -20.72
CA THR A 16 2.10 5.79 -21.72
C THR A 16 0.69 6.37 -21.59
N GLY A 17 0.35 6.95 -20.43
CA GLY A 17 -0.99 7.46 -20.15
C GLY A 17 -2.03 6.38 -19.88
N GLU A 18 -1.63 5.10 -19.87
CA GLU A 18 -2.48 3.96 -19.55
C GLU A 18 -2.94 4.02 -18.09
N ILE A 19 -4.16 3.55 -17.84
CA ILE A 19 -4.73 3.49 -16.49
C ILE A 19 -4.72 2.03 -16.06
N TYR A 20 -4.03 1.76 -14.96
CA TYR A 20 -4.05 0.48 -14.28
C TYR A 20 -4.93 0.58 -13.04
N GLU A 21 -5.57 -0.54 -12.73
CA GLU A 21 -6.51 -0.66 -11.64
C GLU A 21 -5.94 -1.71 -10.68
N ILE A 22 -5.85 -1.36 -9.40
CA ILE A 22 -5.39 -2.24 -8.33
C ILE A 22 -6.58 -2.47 -7.40
N GLU A 23 -7.03 -3.71 -7.30
CA GLU A 23 -8.12 -4.10 -6.41
C GLU A 23 -7.63 -4.17 -4.96
N SER A 24 -8.52 -3.88 -4.01
CA SER A 24 -8.21 -3.97 -2.58
C SER A 24 -7.79 -5.37 -2.13
N ASP A 25 -8.26 -6.42 -2.80
CA ASP A 25 -7.89 -7.82 -2.55
C ASP A 25 -6.45 -8.15 -3.00
N GLU A 26 -5.83 -7.32 -3.83
CA GLU A 26 -4.42 -7.48 -4.22
C GLU A 26 -3.46 -6.94 -3.15
N LEU A 27 -3.96 -6.13 -2.22
CA LEU A 27 -3.15 -5.52 -1.15
C LEU A 27 -3.02 -6.47 0.03
N ASP A 28 -1.88 -7.15 0.11
CA ASP A 28 -1.50 -7.93 1.28
C ASP A 28 -0.87 -7.00 2.33
N TRP A 29 -1.67 -6.63 3.34
CA TRP A 29 -1.25 -5.70 4.39
C TRP A 29 -0.49 -6.43 5.49
N ASP A 30 0.77 -6.04 5.68
CA ASP A 30 1.61 -6.49 6.79
C ASP A 30 1.76 -5.41 7.84
N ALA A 31 1.77 -5.81 9.11
CA ALA A 31 2.03 -4.91 10.23
C ALA A 31 3.54 -4.79 10.44
N VAL A 32 4.18 -3.89 9.69
CA VAL A 32 5.64 -3.72 9.70
C VAL A 32 6.20 -3.10 10.98
N GLY A 33 5.34 -2.59 11.87
CA GLY A 33 5.72 -2.18 13.22
C GLY A 33 6.56 -0.90 13.25
N GLY A 34 6.05 0.15 13.90
CA GLY A 34 6.80 1.38 14.08
C GLY A 34 8.10 1.11 14.84
N ASP A 35 9.22 1.52 14.22
CA ASP A 35 10.49 1.77 14.89
C ASP A 35 10.20 2.35 16.27
N GLU A 36 10.70 1.71 17.34
CA GLU A 36 10.48 2.13 18.74
C GLU A 36 11.05 3.53 18.98
N ARG A 37 10.35 4.55 18.50
CA ARG A 37 10.61 5.93 18.86
C ARG A 37 10.17 6.06 20.30
N GLN A 38 11.00 6.70 21.11
CA GLN A 38 10.88 6.83 22.57
C GLN A 38 9.58 7.51 23.07
N MET A 39 8.57 7.69 22.22
CA MET A 39 7.33 8.45 22.44
C MET A 39 6.06 7.68 22.01
N GLY A 40 6.04 6.35 22.11
CA GLY A 40 4.83 5.52 21.93
C GLY A 40 4.78 4.73 20.62
N SER A 41 4.06 3.60 20.64
CA SER A 41 3.94 2.69 19.50
C SER A 41 3.01 3.28 18.44
N GLU A 42 3.58 3.82 17.35
CA GLU A 42 2.84 4.03 16.10
C GLU A 42 2.78 2.68 15.37
N ILE A 43 1.58 2.14 15.16
CA ILE A 43 1.43 0.94 14.35
C ILE A 43 1.41 1.39 12.88
N HIS A 44 2.35 0.84 12.10
CA HIS A 44 2.44 1.07 10.66
C HIS A 44 2.04 -0.21 9.93
N TYR A 45 1.09 -0.09 9.01
CA TYR A 45 0.76 -1.16 8.07
C TYR A 45 1.27 -0.79 6.68
N GLU A 46 1.83 -1.76 6.00
CA GLU A 46 2.35 -1.61 4.65
C GLU A 46 1.79 -2.73 3.75
N ALA A 47 1.43 -2.39 2.52
CA ALA A 47 1.17 -3.37 1.47
C ALA A 47 2.06 -3.04 0.26
N VAL A 48 2.72 -4.06 -0.29
CA VAL A 48 3.63 -3.91 -1.43
C VAL A 48 3.15 -4.79 -2.59
N ILE A 49 3.01 -4.19 -3.76
CA ILE A 49 2.68 -4.90 -5.01
C ILE A 49 3.75 -4.60 -6.04
N ASP A 50 4.32 -5.65 -6.63
CA ASP A 50 5.18 -5.52 -7.80
C ASP A 50 4.32 -5.54 -9.08
N HIS A 51 4.17 -4.38 -9.72
CA HIS A 51 3.36 -4.24 -10.93
C HIS A 51 4.27 -4.17 -12.16
N PRO A 52 4.05 -5.01 -13.19
CA PRO A 52 4.98 -5.15 -14.32
C PRO A 52 5.23 -3.85 -15.08
N GLU A 53 4.22 -2.98 -15.18
CA GLU A 53 4.29 -1.72 -15.93
C GLU A 53 4.50 -0.48 -15.04
N LEU A 54 4.18 -0.58 -13.73
CA LEU A 54 4.23 0.57 -12.82
C LEU A 54 5.43 0.49 -11.87
N GLY A 55 6.10 -0.66 -11.80
CA GLY A 55 7.12 -0.97 -10.82
C GLY A 55 6.53 -1.36 -9.47
N GLU A 56 7.36 -1.25 -8.43
CA GLU A 56 6.96 -1.49 -7.04
C GLU A 56 6.04 -0.37 -6.54
N LEU A 57 4.85 -0.74 -6.08
CA LEU A 57 3.87 0.14 -5.49
C LEU A 57 3.73 -0.19 -4.00
N THR A 58 3.88 0.83 -3.16
CA THR A 58 3.80 0.70 -1.70
C THR A 58 2.64 1.54 -1.17
N TRP A 59 1.77 0.91 -0.37
CA TRP A 59 0.72 1.57 0.39
C TRP A 59 1.10 1.60 1.85
N GLY A 60 1.04 2.78 2.46
CA GLY A 60 1.31 2.98 3.89
C GLY A 60 0.07 3.46 4.62
N LEU A 61 -0.19 2.87 5.79
CA LEU A 61 -1.22 3.30 6.74
C LEU A 61 -0.57 3.52 8.11
N TRP A 62 -0.88 4.64 8.75
CA TRP A 62 -0.36 5.03 10.08
C TRP A 62 -1.54 5.26 11.03
N GLU A 63 -1.44 4.75 12.26
CA GLU A 63 -2.40 4.96 13.37
C GLU A 63 -2.02 6.15 14.26
#